data_AF-A0A7J7H0V7-F1
#
_entry.id   AF-A0A7J7H0V7-F1
#
_cell.length_a   1.000
_cell.length_b   1.000
_cell.length_c   1.000
_cell.angle_alpha   90.00
_cell.angle_beta   90.00
_cell.angle_gamma   90.00
#
_symmetry.space_group_name_H-M   'P 1'
#
loop_
_entity.id
_entity.type
_entity.pdbx_description
1 polymer ?
#
loop_
_entity_poly.entity_id
_entity_poly.type
_entity_poly.pdbx_seq_one_letter_code
_entity_poly.pdbx_strand_id
1 'polypeptide(L)'
;MVSLHMVKFATGLSKYSYVDVEGIICVPKDPIIGASQHYVLMSMLIDSQVEIQVKKLYCIRKAVPALPINIEDAARGEIEIEKALQAGKQLVRVNQDTRLNFRVLDLRPVFRAEDSYTHRHLCEFTGVDVEMEIKEHYSEVMDIVDRLFVAMFDGLNEKCQKELEAIGNQYPFEPLKVISLFSHCS
;
A
#
# COMPACT_ATOMS: atom_id res chain seq x y z
N MET A 1 -0.41 -0.03 33.42
CA MET A 1 -1.80 0.37 33.72
C MET A 1 -2.19 1.44 32.72
N VAL A 2 -3.17 1.18 31.86
CA VAL A 2 -3.63 2.16 30.85
C VAL A 2 -4.55 3.16 31.55
N SER A 3 -4.28 4.46 31.40
CA SER A 3 -5.10 5.50 32.04
C SER A 3 -6.36 5.78 31.23
N LEU A 4 -7.42 6.26 31.88
CA LEU A 4 -8.65 6.68 31.20
C LEU A 4 -8.38 7.79 30.16
N HIS A 5 -7.38 8.65 30.41
CA HIS A 5 -6.94 9.67 29.48
C HIS A 5 -6.33 9.08 28.21
N MET A 6 -5.57 7.98 28.33
CA MET A 6 -5.00 7.28 27.17
C MET A 6 -6.11 6.68 26.30
N VAL A 7 -7.16 6.12 26.91
CA VAL A 7 -8.32 5.60 26.15
C VAL A 7 -9.05 6.73 25.42
N LYS A 8 -9.29 7.87 26.09
CA LYS A 8 -9.89 9.07 25.47
C LYS A 8 -9.03 9.63 24.34
N PHE A 9 -7.71 9.58 24.48
CA PHE A 9 -6.79 9.99 23.44
C PHE A 9 -6.88 9.06 22.23
N ALA A 10 -6.87 7.75 22.45
CA ALA A 10 -6.98 6.75 21.39
C ALA A 10 -8.30 6.85 20.61
N THR A 11 -9.43 7.06 21.30
CA THR A 11 -10.73 7.24 20.64
C THR A 11 -10.87 8.58 19.91
N GLY A 12 -10.05 9.58 20.25
CA GLY A 12 -10.01 10.89 19.60
C GLY A 12 -9.08 10.97 18.38
N LEU A 13 -8.40 9.88 18.03
CA LEU A 13 -7.59 9.81 16.82
C LEU A 13 -8.49 9.66 15.59
N SER A 14 -8.23 10.49 14.58
CA SER A 14 -8.84 10.33 13.27
C SER A 14 -8.37 9.04 12.62
N LYS A 15 -9.27 8.37 11.88
CA LYS A 15 -8.92 7.21 11.06
C LYS A 15 -7.72 7.57 10.16
N TYR A 16 -6.85 6.59 9.88
CA TYR A 16 -5.63 6.75 9.07
C TYR A 16 -4.52 7.63 9.65
N SER A 17 -4.61 8.02 10.92
CA SER A 17 -3.48 8.65 11.62
C SER A 17 -2.31 7.67 11.73
N TYR A 18 -1.10 8.15 11.48
CA TYR A 18 0.12 7.36 11.65
C TYR A 18 0.52 7.38 13.13
N VAL A 19 0.49 6.21 13.75
CA VAL A 19 0.75 6.00 15.18
C VAL A 19 1.88 5.02 15.39
N ASP A 20 2.63 5.24 16.45
CA ASP A 20 3.59 4.29 16.99
C ASP A 20 3.02 3.65 18.24
N VAL A 21 3.11 2.31 18.32
CA VAL A 21 2.43 1.49 19.31
C VAL A 21 3.45 0.59 20.00
N GLU A 22 3.67 0.83 21.29
CA GLU A 22 4.49 -0.05 22.13
C GLU A 22 3.55 -0.93 22.97
N GLY A 23 3.68 -2.25 22.87
CA GLY A 23 2.79 -3.19 23.54
C GLY A 23 3.38 -4.59 23.71
N ILE A 24 2.63 -5.46 24.39
CA ILE A 24 2.95 -6.89 24.48
C ILE A 24 2.08 -7.63 23.47
N ILE A 25 2.68 -8.57 22.73
CA ILE A 25 1.95 -9.47 21.84
C ILE A 25 1.31 -10.58 22.68
N CYS A 26 0.01 -10.78 22.52
CA CYS A 26 -0.75 -11.80 23.24
C CYS A 26 -1.64 -12.58 22.26
N VAL A 27 -1.98 -13.83 22.62
CA VAL A 27 -2.96 -14.61 21.88
C VAL A 27 -4.36 -14.20 22.38
N PRO A 28 -5.28 -13.79 21.48
CA PRO A 28 -6.60 -13.34 21.88
C PRO A 28 -7.44 -14.50 22.42
N LYS A 29 -8.38 -14.18 23.30
CA LYS A 29 -9.31 -15.19 23.87
C LYS A 29 -10.37 -15.62 22.87
N ASP A 30 -10.82 -14.67 22.04
CA ASP A 30 -11.82 -14.86 21.00
C ASP A 30 -11.18 -14.64 19.62
N PRO A 31 -11.57 -15.41 18.58
CA PRO A 31 -11.00 -15.26 17.24
C PRO A 31 -11.41 -13.93 16.60
N ILE A 32 -10.42 -13.23 16.03
CA ILE A 32 -10.55 -11.96 15.32
C ILE A 32 -10.88 -12.23 13.84
N ILE A 33 -11.96 -11.65 13.34
CA ILE A 33 -12.49 -11.91 11.99
C ILE A 33 -11.94 -10.90 10.95
N GLY A 34 -11.46 -9.74 11.40
CA GLY A 34 -11.10 -8.60 10.54
C GLY A 34 -9.61 -8.29 10.40
N ALA A 35 -8.73 -9.16 10.88
CA ALA A 35 -7.27 -8.96 10.88
C ALA A 35 -6.58 -10.14 10.19
N SER A 36 -5.60 -9.85 9.34
CA SER A 36 -4.87 -10.87 8.56
C SER A 36 -3.68 -11.47 9.31
N GLN A 37 -3.30 -10.91 10.46
CA GLN A 37 -2.08 -11.28 11.17
C GLN A 37 -2.23 -12.63 11.88
N HIS A 38 -1.53 -13.64 11.34
CA HIS A 38 -1.23 -14.91 11.99
C HIS A 38 0.27 -14.97 12.31
N TYR A 39 0.62 -15.52 13.47
CA TYR A 39 2.02 -15.76 13.84
C TYR A 39 2.32 -17.26 13.78
N VAL A 40 3.34 -17.66 13.02
CA VAL A 40 3.82 -19.04 12.95
C VAL A 40 4.94 -19.21 13.98
N LEU A 41 4.67 -19.89 15.09
CA LEU A 41 5.73 -20.31 16.02
C LEU A 41 6.48 -21.49 15.40
N MET A 42 7.79 -21.33 15.19
CA MET A 42 8.72 -22.27 14.53
C MET A 42 8.89 -23.64 15.24
N SER A 43 7.98 -24.02 16.13
CA SER A 43 8.01 -25.29 16.87
C SER A 43 6.68 -26.05 16.87
N MET A 44 5.55 -25.46 16.45
CA MET A 44 4.26 -26.16 16.37
C MET A 44 3.40 -25.55 15.26
N LEU A 45 2.90 -26.40 14.35
CA LEU A 45 1.93 -26.07 13.28
C LEU A 45 0.59 -25.62 13.88
N ILE A 46 0.53 -24.43 14.46
CA ILE A 46 -0.70 -23.84 15.00
C ILE A 46 -0.76 -22.39 14.52
N ASP A 47 -1.59 -22.12 13.52
CA ASP A 47 -1.94 -20.77 13.09
C ASP A 47 -2.76 -20.11 14.20
N SER A 48 -2.06 -19.38 15.07
CA SER A 48 -2.70 -18.63 16.15
C SER A 48 -2.75 -17.16 15.78
N GLN A 49 -3.93 -16.58 15.94
CA GLN A 49 -4.11 -15.13 15.81
C GLN A 49 -3.38 -14.43 16.96
N VAL A 50 -2.95 -13.20 16.72
CA VAL A 50 -2.22 -12.39 17.71
C VAL A 50 -2.86 -11.02 17.83
N GLU A 51 -2.91 -10.49 19.05
CA GLU A 51 -3.34 -9.14 19.37
C GLU A 51 -2.22 -8.39 20.12
N ILE A 52 -2.20 -7.06 20.02
CA ILE A 52 -1.25 -6.22 20.74
C ILE A 52 -1.95 -5.57 21.92
N GLN A 53 -1.51 -5.91 23.13
CA GLN A 53 -1.90 -5.21 24.35
C GLN A 53 -1.07 -3.93 24.49
N VAL A 54 -1.68 -2.80 24.11
CA VAL A 54 -1.03 -1.49 24.04
C VAL A 54 -0.61 -0.99 25.42
N LYS A 55 0.68 -0.63 25.56
CA LYS A 55 1.25 0.03 26.75
C LYS A 55 1.50 1.51 26.53
N LYS A 56 2.00 1.89 25.36
CA LYS A 56 2.20 3.29 24.95
C LYS A 56 1.71 3.50 23.52
N LEU A 57 1.16 4.68 23.27
CA LEU A 57 0.61 5.07 21.99
C LEU A 57 1.06 6.50 21.69
N TYR A 58 1.77 6.69 20.58
CA TYR A 58 2.24 8.00 20.12
C TYR A 58 1.64 8.30 18.76
N CYS A 59 1.00 9.46 18.61
CA CYS A 59 0.57 9.91 17.29
C CYS A 59 1.72 10.69 16.64
N ILE A 60 2.32 10.11 15.61
CA ILE A 60 3.41 10.74 14.85
C ILE A 60 2.82 11.77 13.88
N ARG A 61 1.76 11.39 13.15
CA ARG A 61 1.00 12.31 12.30
C ARG A 61 -0.49 12.04 12.44
N LYS A 62 -1.23 13.10 12.76
CA LYS A 62 -2.69 13.06 12.82
C LYS A 62 -3.26 13.24 11.42
N ALA A 63 -4.14 12.33 11.01
CA ALA A 63 -4.84 12.43 9.74
C ALA A 63 -5.93 13.52 9.80
N VAL A 64 -6.33 14.02 8.63
CA VAL A 64 -7.44 14.97 8.53
C VAL A 64 -8.73 14.29 8.99
N PRO A 65 -9.53 14.89 9.89
CA PRO A 65 -10.70 14.23 10.49
C PRO A 65 -11.80 13.84 9.50
N ALA A 66 -11.98 14.65 8.46
CA ALA A 66 -12.90 14.37 7.36
C ALA A 66 -12.07 13.96 6.16
N LEU A 67 -12.00 12.66 5.92
CA LEU A 67 -11.34 12.15 4.74
C LEU A 67 -12.29 12.23 3.55
N PRO A 68 -11.78 12.58 2.36
CA PRO A 68 -12.60 12.62 1.15
C PRO A 68 -13.30 11.29 0.86
N ILE A 69 -12.69 10.17 1.26
CA ILE A 69 -13.23 8.81 1.15
C ILE A 69 -12.84 7.97 2.38
N ASN A 70 -13.70 7.02 2.77
CA ASN A 70 -13.33 5.95 3.70
C ASN A 70 -12.95 4.71 2.91
N ILE A 71 -11.89 4.00 3.30
CA ILE A 71 -11.49 2.75 2.63
C ILE A 71 -12.59 1.68 2.74
N GLU A 72 -13.31 1.63 3.86
CA GLU A 72 -14.45 0.69 4.03
C GLU A 72 -15.58 0.93 3.02
N ASP A 73 -15.80 2.18 2.62
CA ASP A 73 -16.83 2.53 1.64
C ASP A 73 -16.29 2.35 0.20
N ALA A 74 -14.99 2.54 -0.02
CA ALA A 74 -14.32 2.37 -1.31
C ALA A 74 -14.01 0.89 -1.65
N ALA A 75 -13.92 0.01 -0.66
CA ALA A 75 -13.62 -1.42 -0.83
C ALA A 75 -14.86 -2.29 -1.10
N ARG A 76 -16.08 -1.75 -0.95
CA ARG A 76 -17.32 -2.48 -1.21
C ARG A 76 -17.52 -2.66 -2.72
N GLY A 77 -17.77 -3.90 -3.14
CA GLY A 77 -18.12 -4.21 -4.53
C GLY A 77 -19.58 -3.84 -4.86
N GLU A 78 -19.87 -3.64 -6.15
CA GLU A 78 -21.22 -3.25 -6.61
C GLU A 78 -22.30 -4.28 -6.20
N ILE A 79 -21.95 -5.57 -6.18
CA ILE A 79 -22.84 -6.67 -5.79
C ILE A 79 -23.32 -6.54 -4.33
N GLU A 80 -22.47 -6.06 -3.43
CA GLU A 80 -22.84 -5.86 -2.03
C GLU A 80 -23.74 -4.63 -1.84
N ILE A 81 -23.51 -3.60 -2.67
CA ILE A 81 -24.33 -2.39 -2.68
C ILE A 81 -25.74 -2.71 -3.20
N GLU A 82 -25.85 -3.51 -4.26
CA GLU A 82 -27.15 -3.95 -4.79
C GLU A 82 -27.93 -4.81 -3.79
N LYS A 83 -27.26 -5.77 -3.12
CA LYS A 83 -27.87 -6.57 -2.06
C LYS A 83 -28.31 -5.72 -0.86
N ALA A 84 -27.53 -4.72 -0.47
CA ALA A 84 -27.91 -3.79 0.59
C ALA A 84 -29.10 -2.91 0.19
N LEU A 85 -29.18 -2.50 -1.09
CA LEU A 85 -30.31 -1.77 -1.65
C LEU A 85 -31.59 -2.60 -1.59
N GLN A 86 -31.50 -3.90 -1.95
CA GLN A 86 -32.61 -4.86 -1.84
C GLN A 86 -33.04 -5.10 -0.38
N ALA A 87 -32.10 -5.04 0.55
CA ALA A 87 -32.36 -5.12 1.99
C ALA A 87 -32.79 -3.78 2.61
N GLY A 88 -33.01 -2.72 1.82
CA GLY A 88 -33.47 -1.42 2.28
C GLY A 88 -32.42 -0.57 3.01
N LYS A 89 -31.13 -0.95 2.97
CA LYS A 89 -30.02 -0.17 3.52
C LYS A 89 -29.32 0.60 2.41
N GLN A 90 -29.45 1.92 2.43
CA GLN A 90 -28.67 2.81 1.55
C GLN A 90 -27.23 2.92 2.08
N LEU A 91 -26.28 2.29 1.39
CA LEU A 91 -24.86 2.47 1.67
C LEU A 91 -24.31 3.69 0.91
N VAL A 92 -23.29 4.33 1.48
CA VAL A 92 -22.58 5.42 0.80
C VAL A 92 -21.80 4.84 -0.38
N ARG A 93 -22.15 5.28 -1.60
CA ARG A 93 -21.43 4.92 -2.82
C ARG A 93 -20.38 6.00 -3.10
N VAL A 94 -19.12 5.61 -3.15
CA VAL A 94 -18.06 6.50 -3.62
C VAL A 94 -18.15 6.57 -5.14
N ASN A 95 -18.40 7.77 -5.67
CA ASN A 95 -18.49 7.97 -7.12
C ASN A 95 -17.14 7.71 -7.80
N GLN A 96 -17.19 7.29 -9.07
CA GLN A 96 -16.02 6.86 -9.82
C GLN A 96 -14.96 7.96 -9.95
N ASP A 97 -15.38 9.21 -10.16
CA ASP A 97 -14.47 10.38 -10.18
C ASP A 97 -13.74 10.56 -8.85
N THR A 98 -14.41 10.30 -7.73
CA THR A 98 -13.83 10.40 -6.39
C THR A 98 -12.87 9.25 -6.11
N ARG A 99 -13.09 8.04 -6.65
CA ARG A 99 -12.15 6.90 -6.52
C ARG A 99 -10.91 7.07 -7.40
N LEU A 100 -11.10 7.56 -8.63
CA LEU A 100 -10.04 7.80 -9.61
C LEU A 100 -9.03 8.87 -9.20
N ASN A 101 -9.44 9.84 -8.38
CA ASN A 101 -8.59 10.93 -7.90
C ASN A 101 -7.62 10.52 -6.78
N PHE A 102 -7.72 9.32 -6.20
CA PHE A 102 -6.83 8.84 -5.12
C PHE A 102 -6.01 7.61 -5.54
N ARG A 103 -5.20 7.74 -6.59
CA ARG A 103 -4.13 6.76 -6.90
C ARG A 103 -3.07 6.85 -5.82
N VAL A 104 -2.77 5.74 -5.16
CA VAL A 104 -1.77 5.71 -4.09
C VAL A 104 -0.43 5.30 -4.68
N LEU A 105 0.56 6.17 -4.51
CA LEU A 105 1.98 5.87 -4.73
C LEU A 105 2.64 5.82 -3.36
N ASP A 106 3.17 4.66 -2.98
CA ASP A 106 3.93 4.50 -1.73
C ASP A 106 5.43 4.35 -2.07
N LEU A 107 6.25 5.15 -1.40
CA LEU A 107 7.71 5.14 -1.52
C LEU A 107 8.28 4.79 -0.15
N ARG A 108 8.72 3.54 0.01
CA ARG A 108 9.10 3.02 1.32
C ARG A 108 10.30 2.07 1.26
N PRO A 109 11.04 1.91 2.37
CA PRO A 109 11.97 0.80 2.50
C PRO A 109 11.21 -0.53 2.52
N VAL A 110 11.71 -1.47 1.72
CA VAL A 110 11.21 -2.84 1.62
C VAL A 110 12.31 -3.78 2.12
N PHE A 111 11.91 -4.74 2.95
CA PHE A 111 12.82 -5.70 3.57
C PHE A 111 12.55 -7.11 3.01
N ARG A 112 13.61 -7.76 2.55
CA ARG A 112 13.62 -9.16 2.09
C ARG A 112 14.35 -10.00 3.13
N ALA A 113 13.62 -10.94 3.72
CA ALA A 113 14.12 -11.78 4.80
C ALA A 113 14.80 -13.06 4.30
N GLU A 114 14.72 -13.35 3.00
CA GLU A 114 15.35 -14.49 2.38
C GLU A 114 16.87 -14.33 2.26
N ASP A 115 17.59 -15.42 2.57
CA ASP A 115 19.04 -15.50 2.38
C ASP A 115 19.38 -15.61 0.88
N SER A 116 19.54 -14.47 0.22
CA SER A 116 19.89 -14.38 -1.20
C SER A 116 21.09 -13.45 -1.43
N TYR A 117 22.26 -14.05 -1.66
CA TYR A 117 23.54 -13.33 -1.79
C TYR A 117 24.02 -13.26 -3.24
N THR A 118 23.19 -12.74 -4.14
CA THR A 118 23.60 -12.51 -5.54
C THR A 118 23.84 -11.02 -5.79
N HIS A 119 24.57 -10.69 -6.85
CA HIS A 119 24.82 -9.30 -7.28
C HIS A 119 23.55 -8.51 -7.65
N ARG A 120 22.36 -9.12 -7.62
CA ARG A 120 21.07 -8.51 -8.00
C ARG A 120 20.05 -8.44 -6.86
N HIS A 121 20.37 -8.94 -5.67
CA HIS A 121 19.44 -8.98 -4.54
C HIS A 121 20.02 -8.23 -3.34
N LEU A 122 19.17 -7.42 -2.69
CA LEU A 122 19.48 -6.69 -1.47
C LEU A 122 18.41 -7.03 -0.42
N CYS A 123 18.83 -7.15 0.84
CA CYS A 123 17.93 -7.37 1.98
C CYS A 123 17.10 -6.12 2.32
N GLU A 124 17.57 -4.93 1.93
CA GLU A 124 16.88 -3.66 2.09
C GLU A 124 17.03 -2.82 0.81
N PHE A 125 15.92 -2.31 0.28
CA PHE A 125 15.90 -1.42 -0.88
C PHE A 125 14.68 -0.50 -0.83
N THR A 126 14.66 0.55 -1.66
CA THR A 126 13.49 1.41 -1.79
C THR A 126 12.51 0.82 -2.80
N GLY A 127 11.30 0.51 -2.36
CA GLY A 127 10.19 0.10 -3.21
C GLY A 127 9.38 1.29 -3.69
N VAL A 128 8.87 1.20 -4.91
CA VAL A 128 7.85 2.09 -5.46
C VAL A 128 6.61 1.24 -5.71
N ASP A 129 5.63 1.35 -4.82
CA ASP A 129 4.38 0.58 -4.89
C ASP A 129 3.26 1.47 -5.46
N VAL A 130 2.48 0.91 -6.38
CA VAL A 130 1.33 1.58 -7.00
C VAL A 130 0.09 0.75 -6.74
N GLU A 131 -0.93 1.38 -6.17
CA GLU A 131 -2.22 0.74 -5.98
C GLU A 131 -3.36 1.59 -6.56
N MET A 132 -4.21 0.93 -7.34
CA MET A 132 -5.34 1.55 -8.03
C MET A 132 -6.49 0.56 -8.16
N GLU A 133 -7.71 1.09 -8.22
CA GLU A 133 -8.89 0.31 -8.52
C GLU A 133 -8.94 -0.10 -9.99
N ILE A 134 -9.26 -1.37 -10.25
CA ILE A 134 -9.48 -1.94 -11.58
C ILE A 134 -10.98 -1.92 -11.87
N LYS A 135 -11.39 -1.39 -13.04
CA LYS A 135 -12.81 -1.31 -13.41
C LYS A 135 -13.28 -2.57 -14.12
N GLU A 136 -12.61 -2.89 -15.22
CA GLU A 136 -13.02 -3.95 -16.14
C GLU A 136 -11.97 -5.05 -16.21
N HIS A 137 -10.70 -4.66 -16.35
CA HIS A 137 -9.62 -5.61 -16.58
C HIS A 137 -8.28 -5.09 -16.06
N TYR A 138 -7.42 -6.01 -15.58
CA TYR A 138 -6.11 -5.66 -15.03
C TYR A 138 -5.18 -4.94 -16.02
N SER A 139 -5.50 -4.98 -17.32
CA SER A 139 -4.80 -4.19 -18.35
C SER A 139 -4.75 -2.70 -18.02
N GLU A 140 -5.76 -2.17 -17.32
CA GLU A 140 -5.77 -0.75 -16.90
C GLU A 140 -4.56 -0.40 -16.01
N VAL A 141 -4.14 -1.34 -15.16
CA VAL A 141 -2.94 -1.18 -14.33
C VAL A 141 -1.69 -1.22 -15.21
N MET A 142 -1.64 -2.17 -16.13
CA MET A 142 -0.52 -2.31 -17.07
C MET A 142 -0.34 -1.05 -17.93
N ASP A 143 -1.43 -0.44 -18.41
CA ASP A 143 -1.41 0.80 -19.20
C ASP A 143 -0.90 2.01 -18.40
N ILE A 144 -1.12 2.00 -17.08
CA ILE A 144 -0.58 3.05 -16.20
C ILE A 144 0.91 2.81 -15.94
N VAL A 145 1.30 1.57 -15.69
CA VAL A 145 2.69 1.20 -15.47
C VAL A 145 3.53 1.43 -16.73
N ASP A 146 3.05 1.07 -17.91
CA ASP A 146 3.74 1.29 -19.20
C ASP A 146 3.98 2.79 -19.43
N ARG A 147 2.94 3.61 -19.28
CA ARG A 147 3.06 5.08 -19.41
C ARG A 147 3.97 5.70 -18.36
N LEU A 148 3.98 5.17 -17.14
CA LEU A 148 4.89 5.62 -16.08
C LEU A 148 6.34 5.39 -16.49
N PHE A 149 6.67 4.19 -16.97
CA PHE A 149 8.04 3.87 -17.41
C PHE A 149 8.45 4.71 -18.62
N VAL A 150 7.58 4.84 -19.64
CA VAL A 150 7.84 5.71 -20.80
C VAL A 150 8.19 7.13 -20.34
N ALA A 151 7.35 7.73 -19.49
CA ALA A 151 7.58 9.08 -18.99
C ALA A 151 8.86 9.21 -18.14
N MET A 152 9.22 8.18 -17.37
CA MET A 152 10.47 8.17 -16.60
C MET A 152 11.70 8.13 -17.51
N PHE A 153 11.72 7.24 -18.50
CA PHE A 153 12.85 7.11 -19.42
C PHE A 153 12.99 8.32 -20.33
N ASP A 154 11.90 8.86 -20.86
CA ASP A 154 11.91 10.10 -21.64
C ASP A 154 12.40 11.27 -20.77
N GLY A 155 11.91 11.36 -19.53
CA GLY A 155 12.37 12.37 -18.57
C GLY A 155 13.87 12.27 -18.25
N LEU A 156 14.41 11.06 -18.12
CA LEU A 156 15.85 10.82 -17.91
C LEU A 156 16.66 11.24 -19.15
N ASN A 157 16.21 10.85 -20.34
CA ASN A 157 16.88 11.17 -21.60
C ASN A 157 16.85 12.69 -21.91
N GLU A 158 15.82 13.41 -21.49
CA GLU A 158 15.71 14.85 -21.67
C GLU A 158 16.47 15.65 -20.61
N LYS A 159 16.36 15.25 -19.33
CA LYS A 159 16.82 16.09 -18.21
C LYS A 159 18.18 15.70 -17.66
N CYS A 160 18.61 14.45 -17.83
CA CYS A 160 19.79 13.89 -17.15
C CYS A 160 20.90 13.44 -18.11
N GLN A 161 21.03 14.07 -19.28
CA GLN A 161 22.04 13.67 -20.28
C GLN A 161 23.48 13.75 -19.76
N LYS A 162 23.79 14.75 -18.93
CA LYS A 162 25.14 14.94 -18.39
C LYS A 162 25.53 13.80 -17.44
N GLU A 163 24.59 13.38 -16.61
CA GLU A 163 24.74 12.28 -15.67
C GLU A 163 24.84 10.94 -16.41
N LEU A 164 24.03 10.74 -17.45
CA LEU A 164 24.08 9.55 -18.30
C LEU A 164 25.42 9.43 -19.03
N GLU A 165 25.97 10.52 -19.57
CA GLU A 165 27.28 10.53 -20.22
C GLU A 165 28.40 10.22 -19.21
N ALA A 166 28.36 10.83 -18.02
CA ALA A 166 29.33 10.57 -16.97
C ALA A 166 29.34 9.08 -16.54
N ILE A 167 28.16 8.48 -16.38
CA ILE A 167 28.03 7.04 -16.08
C ILE A 167 28.52 6.20 -17.26
N GLY A 168 28.15 6.57 -18.49
CA GLY A 168 28.51 5.84 -19.72
C GLY A 168 30.02 5.79 -19.97
N ASN A 169 30.75 6.82 -19.56
CA ASN A 169 32.21 6.85 -19.63
C ASN A 169 32.87 5.82 -18.71
N GLN A 170 32.27 5.54 -17.55
CA GLN A 170 32.79 4.56 -16.59
C GLN A 170 32.25 3.15 -16.87
N TYR A 171 30.99 3.05 -17.26
CA TYR A 171 30.26 1.82 -17.51
C TYR A 171 29.55 1.94 -18.86
N PRO A 172 30.18 1.53 -19.97
CA PRO A 172 29.56 1.66 -21.29
C PRO A 172 28.20 0.92 -21.35
N PHE A 173 27.15 1.64 -21.73
CA PHE A 173 25.80 1.10 -21.90
C PHE A 173 25.15 1.66 -23.17
N GLU A 174 24.22 0.90 -23.75
CA GLU A 174 23.44 1.39 -24.90
C GLU A 174 22.37 2.41 -24.44
N PRO A 175 22.07 3.45 -25.24
CA PRO A 175 21.05 4.43 -24.89
C PRO A 175 19.72 3.78 -24.49
N LEU A 176 19.10 4.31 -23.44
CA LEU A 176 17.84 3.81 -22.90
C LEU A 176 16.74 3.92 -23.97
N LYS A 177 16.31 2.77 -24.49
CA LYS A 177 15.20 2.65 -25.43
C LYS A 177 14.00 2.05 -24.69
N VAL A 178 12.86 2.72 -24.76
CA VAL A 178 11.61 2.17 -24.25
C VAL A 178 10.99 1.32 -25.35
N ILE A 179 10.83 0.03 -25.08
CA ILE A 179 9.97 -0.83 -25.88
C ILE A 179 8.60 -0.74 -25.22
N SER A 180 7.67 0.01 -25.82
CA SER A 180 6.28 0.03 -25.35
C SER A 180 5.77 -1.41 -25.36
N LEU A 181 5.41 -1.95 -24.20
CA LEU A 181 5.09 -3.38 -24.06
C LEU A 181 3.78 -3.76 -24.79
N PHE A 182 2.97 -2.77 -25.20
CA PHE A 182 1.62 -2.98 -25.72
C PHE A 182 1.30 -2.34 -27.08
N SER A 183 2.27 -1.81 -27.83
CA SER A 183 2.02 -1.16 -29.14
C SER A 183 1.61 -2.12 -30.29
N HIS A 184 1.29 -3.39 -30.00
CA HIS A 184 0.82 -4.38 -30.98
C HIS A 184 -0.59 -4.94 -30.68
N CYS A 185 -1.34 -4.33 -29.76
CA CYS A 185 -2.76 -4.66 -29.56
C CYS A 185 -3.63 -3.42 -29.81
N SER A 186 -3.75 -3.04 -31.08
CA SER A 186 -4.80 -2.13 -31.58
C SER A 186 -5.11 -2.53 -33.02
#